data_AF-A0A7Y4ZGA5-F1
#
_entry.id   AF-A0A7Y4ZGA5-F1
#
_cell.length_a   1.000
_cell.length_b   1.000
_cell.length_c   1.000
_cell.angle_alpha   90.00
_cell.angle_beta   90.00
_cell.angle_gamma   90.00
#
_symmetry.space_group_name_H-M   'P 1'
#
loop_
_entity.id
_entity.type
_entity.pdbx_description
1 polymer ?
#
loop_
_entity_poly.entity_id
_entity_poly.type
_entity_poly.pdbx_seq_one_letter_code
_entity_poly.pdbx_strand_id
1 'polypeptide(L)'
;MKAAALLAIPSLAFAFAACSGQDAATITPAPAPTSDAAAAVDTGAVPPPPTPDAGNPDDGGVVFEPLPTDLPAALVAKLSVKPYVEETCVDATYTGFPYPGVKQCTYNGGLKVTVADPIPGRVAAWIVDSATLIDTVASLKTRDPASYEAALLVIAGNVLGQSSRIFPLTGQVDEGTVYTFEKGVTKTCTTGCFCRINSTSRQMWCSYAAAVRGEVEADCLSRFGTQTFTASWADFCLANHVAAWPKNRNETFRARAYVANTTLKVRFPTPATAAAADVIAALKTIFPP
;
A
#
# COMPACT_ATOMS: atom_id res chain seq x y z
N MET A 1 -13.00 -56.93 -39.43
CA MET A 1 -12.24 -56.35 -38.30
C MET A 1 -12.55 -54.87 -38.26
N LYS A 2 -13.25 -54.40 -37.23
CA LYS A 2 -13.67 -52.99 -37.06
C LYS A 2 -12.61 -52.28 -36.21
N ALA A 3 -12.00 -51.22 -36.73
CA ALA A 3 -11.09 -50.37 -35.96
C ALA A 3 -11.90 -49.27 -35.27
N ALA A 4 -11.72 -49.18 -33.95
CA ALA A 4 -12.37 -48.21 -33.08
C ALA A 4 -11.66 -46.85 -33.14
N ALA A 5 -12.44 -45.77 -33.23
CA ALA A 5 -11.98 -44.40 -33.05
C ALA A 5 -11.96 -44.07 -31.55
N LEU A 6 -10.79 -43.68 -31.02
CA LEU A 6 -10.68 -43.04 -29.71
C LEU A 6 -10.68 -41.52 -29.88
N LEU A 7 -11.62 -40.89 -29.20
CA LEU A 7 -11.81 -39.44 -29.07
C LEU A 7 -10.81 -38.83 -28.06
N ALA A 8 -10.51 -37.56 -28.31
CA ALA A 8 -9.55 -36.69 -27.63
C ALA A 8 -9.97 -36.25 -26.22
N ILE A 9 -8.97 -35.84 -25.43
CA ILE A 9 -9.08 -34.77 -24.42
C ILE A 9 -7.82 -33.91 -24.52
N PRO A 10 -7.87 -32.63 -24.96
CA PRO A 10 -6.77 -31.72 -24.76
C PRO A 10 -6.85 -31.13 -23.35
N SER A 11 -5.78 -31.32 -22.58
CA SER A 11 -5.56 -30.66 -21.30
C SER A 11 -5.48 -29.15 -21.49
N LEU A 12 -6.35 -28.40 -20.81
CA LEU A 12 -6.19 -26.95 -20.65
C LEU A 12 -4.95 -26.69 -19.76
N ALA A 13 -3.86 -26.26 -20.37
CA ALA A 13 -2.76 -25.63 -19.65
C ALA A 13 -3.15 -24.17 -19.36
N PHE A 14 -3.31 -23.84 -18.07
CA PHE A 14 -3.32 -22.45 -17.60
C PHE A 14 -1.91 -21.87 -17.79
N ALA A 15 -1.73 -21.08 -18.84
CA ALA A 15 -0.54 -20.26 -19.01
C ALA A 15 -0.64 -19.05 -18.07
N PHE A 16 0.10 -19.08 -16.97
CA PHE A 16 0.46 -17.86 -16.25
C PHE A 16 1.32 -17.02 -17.20
N ALA A 17 0.76 -15.92 -17.70
CA ALA A 17 1.53 -14.90 -18.37
C ALA A 17 2.50 -14.30 -17.36
N ALA A 18 3.79 -14.62 -17.53
CA ALA A 18 4.87 -13.92 -16.87
C ALA A 18 4.77 -12.43 -17.24
N CYS A 19 4.49 -11.59 -16.25
CA CYS A 19 4.69 -10.15 -16.36
C CYS A 19 6.19 -9.89 -16.54
N SER A 20 6.58 -9.85 -17.82
CA SER A 20 7.80 -9.20 -18.28
C SER A 20 7.71 -7.72 -17.89
N GLY A 21 8.85 -7.16 -17.47
CA GLY A 21 8.96 -5.80 -16.95
C GLY A 21 8.18 -4.80 -17.79
N GLN A 22 7.11 -4.26 -17.20
CA GLN A 22 6.48 -3.08 -17.74
C GLN A 22 7.29 -1.88 -17.28
N ASP A 23 7.70 -1.13 -18.29
CA ASP A 23 8.38 0.15 -18.21
C ASP A 23 7.90 0.99 -17.02
N ALA A 24 8.86 1.37 -16.20
CA ALA A 24 8.68 2.51 -15.32
C ALA A 24 8.31 3.70 -16.21
N ALA A 25 7.03 4.03 -16.25
CA ALA A 25 6.56 5.30 -16.78
C ALA A 25 7.41 6.38 -16.09
N THR A 26 8.22 7.08 -16.88
CA THR A 26 9.02 8.20 -16.44
C THR A 26 8.05 9.22 -15.84
N ILE A 27 7.97 9.27 -14.51
CA ILE A 27 7.25 10.34 -13.82
C ILE A 27 8.09 11.59 -14.02
N THR A 28 7.73 12.39 -15.02
CA THR A 28 8.30 13.72 -15.22
C THR A 28 7.97 14.56 -13.99
N PRO A 29 8.94 15.26 -13.37
CA PRO A 29 8.66 16.14 -12.24
C PRO A 29 7.62 17.19 -12.66
N ALA A 30 6.58 17.37 -11.85
CA ALA A 30 5.65 18.46 -12.04
C ALA A 30 6.38 19.80 -11.82
N PRO A 31 6.12 20.84 -12.65
CA PRO A 31 6.62 22.17 -12.37
C PRO A 31 6.06 22.68 -11.04
N ALA A 32 6.90 23.34 -10.26
CA ALA A 32 6.52 23.93 -8.97
C ALA A 32 5.34 24.90 -9.15
N PRO A 33 4.30 24.84 -8.31
CA PRO A 33 3.21 25.81 -8.37
C PRO A 33 3.73 27.19 -7.96
N THR A 34 3.48 28.18 -8.81
CA THR A 34 3.61 29.60 -8.46
C THR A 34 2.56 29.91 -7.39
N SER A 35 3.02 30.46 -6.27
CA SER A 35 2.18 30.84 -5.13
C SER A 35 1.14 31.87 -5.55
N ASP A 36 -0.13 31.60 -5.31
CA ASP A 36 -1.10 32.60 -4.86
C ASP A 36 -2.39 31.94 -4.31
N ALA A 37 -2.95 32.61 -3.30
CA ALA A 37 -4.19 32.31 -2.56
C ALA A 37 -4.12 31.20 -1.47
N ALA A 38 -3.64 31.61 -0.30
CA ALA A 38 -3.84 30.90 0.96
C ALA A 38 -5.31 31.00 1.43
N ALA A 39 -5.99 29.87 1.56
CA ALA A 39 -7.15 29.72 2.42
C ALA A 39 -6.69 29.02 3.72
N ALA A 40 -7.00 29.64 4.85
CA ALA A 40 -6.55 29.21 6.18
C ALA A 40 -6.99 27.78 6.49
N VAL A 41 -6.01 26.88 6.61
CA VAL A 41 -6.19 25.54 7.18
C VAL A 41 -5.79 25.62 8.65
N ASP A 42 -6.70 25.19 9.51
CA ASP A 42 -6.53 25.01 10.94
C ASP A 42 -5.21 24.28 11.26
N THR A 43 -4.26 25.02 11.84
CA THR A 43 -2.90 24.55 12.17
C THR A 43 -2.89 23.75 13.47
N GLY A 44 -3.65 22.65 13.50
CA GLY A 44 -3.42 21.60 14.49
C GLY A 44 -1.96 21.13 14.34
N ALA A 45 -1.12 21.44 15.32
CA ALA A 45 0.32 21.20 15.27
C ALA A 45 0.64 19.78 14.79
N VAL A 46 1.29 19.69 13.63
CA VAL A 46 1.75 18.42 13.06
C VAL A 46 2.93 17.93 13.92
N PRO A 47 2.86 16.75 14.55
CA PRO A 47 3.97 16.24 15.35
C PRO A 47 5.21 15.99 14.48
N PRO A 48 6.41 16.17 15.03
CA PRO A 48 7.66 15.90 14.33
C PRO A 48 7.74 14.43 13.86
N PRO A 49 8.60 14.10 12.87
CA PRO A 49 8.84 12.71 12.51
C PRO A 49 9.17 11.91 13.78
N PRO A 50 8.64 10.68 13.93
CA PRO A 50 8.96 9.88 15.10
C PRO A 50 10.47 9.71 15.17
N THR A 51 11.09 10.26 16.22
CA THR A 51 12.42 9.84 16.63
C THR A 51 12.33 8.35 16.98
N PRO A 52 13.32 7.53 16.61
CA PRO A 52 13.40 6.15 17.07
C PRO A 52 13.72 6.17 18.56
N ASP A 53 12.69 6.38 19.37
CA ASP A 53 12.79 6.25 20.81
C ASP A 53 12.74 4.75 21.12
N ALA A 54 13.87 4.23 21.61
CA ALA A 54 13.96 2.88 22.12
C ALA A 54 13.20 2.83 23.46
N GLY A 55 11.87 2.83 23.38
CA GLY A 55 11.00 2.81 24.53
C GLY A 55 11.18 1.54 25.36
N ASN A 56 11.47 1.75 26.63
CA ASN A 56 11.51 0.76 27.71
C ASN A 56 10.17 -0.03 27.75
N PRO A 57 10.17 -1.37 27.88
CA PRO A 57 8.95 -2.19 27.73
C PRO A 57 7.94 -2.14 28.89
N ASP A 58 8.21 -1.36 29.95
CA ASP A 58 7.37 -1.31 31.16
C ASP A 58 6.87 0.12 31.45
N ASP A 59 5.82 0.58 30.77
CA ASP A 59 4.70 1.38 31.34
C ASP A 59 3.78 1.90 30.23
N GLY A 60 2.53 1.43 30.20
CA GLY A 60 1.47 1.91 29.28
C GLY A 60 1.25 1.01 28.07
N GLY A 61 0.37 0.00 28.20
CA GLY A 61 0.00 -0.87 27.09
C GLY A 61 -0.47 -0.08 25.87
N VAL A 62 -0.06 -0.50 24.67
CA VAL A 62 -0.47 0.17 23.43
C VAL A 62 -1.99 0.08 23.27
N VAL A 63 -2.65 1.23 23.24
CA VAL A 63 -4.11 1.32 23.04
C VAL A 63 -4.41 1.26 21.54
N PHE A 64 -5.15 0.24 21.13
CA PHE A 64 -5.66 0.14 19.76
C PHE A 64 -6.88 1.04 19.60
N GLU A 65 -6.85 1.93 18.61
CA GLU A 65 -8.04 2.66 18.19
C GLU A 65 -9.12 1.65 17.77
N PRO A 66 -10.37 1.80 18.25
CA PRO A 66 -11.46 0.94 17.82
C PRO A 66 -11.64 1.08 16.30
N LEU A 67 -11.94 -0.04 15.64
CA LEU A 67 -12.24 0.00 14.21
C LEU A 67 -13.51 0.82 13.97
N PRO A 68 -13.56 1.65 12.92
CA PRO A 68 -14.78 2.35 12.54
C PRO A 68 -15.92 1.35 12.30
N THR A 69 -17.12 1.66 12.77
CA THR A 69 -18.29 0.79 12.64
C THR A 69 -18.94 0.88 11.26
N ASP A 70 -18.57 1.89 10.46
CA ASP A 70 -19.10 2.21 9.14
C ASP A 70 -18.19 1.74 7.98
N LEU A 71 -17.25 0.82 8.24
CA LEU A 71 -16.43 0.23 7.18
C LEU A 71 -17.29 -0.58 6.19
N PRO A 72 -17.15 -0.38 4.87
CA PRO A 72 -17.91 -1.16 3.89
C PRO A 72 -17.62 -2.66 4.00
N ALA A 73 -18.67 -3.48 4.12
CA ALA A 73 -18.52 -4.91 4.34
C ALA A 73 -17.80 -5.61 3.17
N ALA A 74 -18.05 -5.19 1.92
CA ALA A 74 -17.37 -5.78 0.77
C ALA A 74 -15.86 -5.46 0.75
N LEU A 75 -15.47 -4.28 1.26
CA LEU A 75 -14.07 -3.90 1.41
C LEU A 75 -13.35 -4.83 2.40
N VAL A 76 -13.94 -5.02 3.58
CA VAL A 76 -13.38 -5.93 4.60
C VAL A 76 -13.34 -7.37 4.10
N ALA A 77 -14.39 -7.83 3.41
CA ALA A 77 -14.45 -9.16 2.83
C ALA A 77 -13.35 -9.35 1.77
N LYS A 78 -13.16 -8.38 0.87
CA LYS A 78 -12.10 -8.43 -0.14
C LYS A 78 -10.71 -8.55 0.52
N LEU A 79 -10.43 -7.71 1.51
CA LEU A 79 -9.17 -7.70 2.27
C LEU A 79 -8.97 -8.92 3.19
N SER A 80 -9.99 -9.75 3.37
CA SER A 80 -9.88 -11.01 4.12
C SER A 80 -9.29 -12.14 3.27
N VAL A 81 -9.24 -11.97 1.95
CA VAL A 81 -8.61 -12.94 1.04
C VAL A 81 -7.09 -12.81 1.14
N LYS A 82 -6.39 -13.95 1.19
CA LYS A 82 -4.92 -14.02 1.14
C LYS A 82 -4.50 -14.75 -0.14
N PRO A 83 -4.40 -14.05 -1.28
CA PRO A 83 -4.07 -14.69 -2.57
C PRO A 83 -2.65 -15.28 -2.62
N TYR A 84 -1.70 -14.76 -1.83
CA TYR A 84 -0.38 -15.34 -1.68
C TYR A 84 -0.44 -16.56 -0.75
N VAL A 85 -0.12 -17.72 -1.31
CA VAL A 85 -0.25 -19.03 -0.67
C VAL A 85 0.93 -19.25 0.28
N GLU A 86 0.72 -18.87 1.53
CA GLU A 86 1.58 -19.31 2.63
C GLU A 86 1.21 -20.77 2.92
N GLU A 87 2.10 -21.72 2.60
CA GLU A 87 1.83 -23.15 2.78
C GLU A 87 1.60 -23.47 4.27
N THR A 88 2.47 -22.92 5.11
CA THR A 88 2.44 -23.11 6.57
C THR A 88 2.97 -21.86 7.25
N CYS A 89 2.24 -21.35 8.24
CA CYS A 89 2.67 -20.23 9.08
C CYS A 89 2.68 -20.62 10.55
N VAL A 90 3.69 -20.18 11.27
CA VAL A 90 3.78 -20.30 12.73
C VAL A 90 3.93 -18.92 13.36
N ASP A 91 3.51 -18.78 14.61
CA ASP A 91 3.77 -17.57 15.39
C ASP A 91 5.26 -17.27 15.47
N ALA A 92 5.61 -16.00 15.32
CA ALA A 92 6.97 -15.52 15.36
C ALA A 92 7.05 -14.15 16.05
N THR A 93 8.27 -13.67 16.24
CA THR A 93 8.55 -12.31 16.69
C THR A 93 9.53 -11.66 15.71
N TYR A 94 9.63 -10.33 15.75
CA TYR A 94 10.60 -9.59 14.96
C TYR A 94 11.08 -8.38 15.74
N THR A 95 12.40 -8.22 15.85
CA THR A 95 13.00 -7.07 16.55
C THR A 95 12.58 -5.76 15.90
N GLY A 96 12.04 -4.84 16.69
CA GLY A 96 11.51 -3.56 16.22
C GLY A 96 10.05 -3.61 15.78
N PHE A 97 9.36 -4.75 15.89
CA PHE A 97 7.91 -4.85 15.69
C PHE A 97 7.23 -5.42 16.95
N PRO A 98 6.63 -4.57 17.80
CA PRO A 98 6.23 -4.97 19.16
C PRO A 98 4.85 -5.63 19.25
N TYR A 99 4.16 -5.85 18.12
CA TYR A 99 2.76 -6.27 18.12
C TYR A 99 2.58 -7.76 17.82
N PRO A 100 1.48 -8.36 18.32
CA PRO A 100 1.07 -9.69 17.89
C PRO A 100 0.68 -9.70 16.40
N GLY A 101 0.61 -10.90 15.83
CA GLY A 101 0.31 -11.09 14.41
C GLY A 101 1.54 -11.17 13.50
N VAL A 102 2.74 -11.25 14.10
CA VAL A 102 3.95 -11.64 13.38
C VAL A 102 3.95 -13.15 13.18
N LYS A 103 4.11 -13.58 11.94
CA LYS A 103 4.16 -14.99 11.56
C LYS A 103 5.44 -15.26 10.76
N GLN A 104 6.02 -16.45 10.92
CA GLN A 104 6.98 -16.97 9.97
C GLN A 104 6.25 -17.97 9.07
N CYS A 105 6.26 -17.69 7.78
CA CYS A 105 5.53 -18.45 6.77
C CYS A 105 6.49 -19.09 5.78
N THR A 106 6.15 -20.30 5.34
CA THR A 106 6.84 -21.02 4.27
C THR A 106 6.10 -20.80 2.95
N TYR A 107 6.85 -20.48 1.91
CA TYR A 107 6.41 -20.34 0.53
C TYR A 107 6.94 -21.51 -0.31
N ASN A 108 6.39 -21.66 -1.53
CA ASN A 108 6.83 -22.62 -2.53
C ASN A 108 8.37 -22.72 -2.61
N GLY A 109 8.88 -23.94 -2.70
CA GLY A 109 10.33 -24.19 -2.74
C GLY A 109 11.04 -24.08 -1.39
N GLY A 110 10.28 -24.01 -0.28
CA GLY A 110 10.82 -23.99 1.08
C GLY A 110 11.37 -22.62 1.50
N LEU A 111 11.09 -21.57 0.74
CA LEU A 111 11.44 -20.19 1.09
C LEU A 111 10.69 -19.77 2.34
N LYS A 112 11.32 -18.94 3.17
CA LYS A 112 10.73 -18.46 4.42
C LYS A 112 10.69 -16.95 4.45
N VAL A 113 9.58 -16.43 4.94
CA VAL A 113 9.38 -15.00 5.18
C VAL A 113 8.74 -14.81 6.55
N THR A 114 9.26 -13.85 7.30
CA THR A 114 8.62 -13.35 8.51
C THR A 114 7.78 -12.13 8.11
N VAL A 115 6.52 -12.16 8.49
CA VAL A 115 5.52 -11.20 8.05
C VAL A 115 4.74 -10.64 9.24
N ALA A 116 4.26 -9.41 9.12
CA ALA A 116 3.21 -8.88 9.97
C ALA A 116 1.88 -8.85 9.19
N ASP A 117 0.84 -9.43 9.77
CA ASP A 117 -0.48 -9.59 9.14
C ASP A 117 -1.55 -8.76 9.89
N PRO A 118 -1.84 -7.51 9.48
CA PRO A 118 -2.84 -6.68 10.16
C PRO A 118 -4.24 -7.25 9.94
N ILE A 119 -5.17 -7.09 10.89
CA ILE A 119 -6.54 -7.57 10.64
C ILE A 119 -7.18 -6.84 9.42
N PRO A 120 -8.03 -7.49 8.61
CA PRO A 120 -8.62 -6.88 7.41
C PRO A 120 -9.32 -5.54 7.66
N GLY A 121 -10.06 -5.43 8.77
CA GLY A 121 -10.73 -4.19 9.16
C GLY A 121 -9.78 -3.02 9.42
N ARG A 122 -8.56 -3.27 9.92
CA ARG A 122 -7.55 -2.23 10.13
C ARG A 122 -7.07 -1.66 8.80
N VAL A 123 -6.82 -2.51 7.81
CA VAL A 123 -6.41 -2.04 6.47
C VAL A 123 -7.57 -1.39 5.71
N ALA A 124 -8.79 -1.89 5.89
CA ALA A 124 -9.99 -1.22 5.40
C ALA A 124 -10.09 0.21 5.96
N ALA A 125 -9.82 0.40 7.25
CA ALA A 125 -9.77 1.72 7.87
C ALA A 125 -8.69 2.62 7.25
N TRP A 126 -7.48 2.11 7.00
CA TRP A 126 -6.43 2.88 6.31
C TRP A 126 -6.82 3.30 4.88
N ILE A 127 -7.51 2.41 4.14
CA ILE A 127 -8.02 2.71 2.80
C ILE A 127 -9.11 3.78 2.87
N VAL A 128 -10.06 3.66 3.80
CA VAL A 128 -11.14 4.65 3.98
C VAL A 128 -10.58 6.01 4.41
N ASP A 129 -9.64 6.05 5.37
CA ASP A 129 -8.95 7.28 5.80
C ASP A 129 -8.24 7.94 4.62
N SER A 130 -7.38 7.20 3.91
CA SER A 130 -6.60 7.76 2.81
C SER A 130 -7.46 8.16 1.60
N ALA A 131 -8.57 7.47 1.33
CA ALA A 131 -9.49 7.83 0.24
C ALA A 131 -10.10 9.23 0.41
N THR A 132 -10.15 9.77 1.64
CA THR A 132 -10.58 11.15 1.88
C THR A 132 -9.65 12.19 1.23
N LEU A 133 -8.40 11.82 0.94
CA LEU A 133 -7.40 12.67 0.29
C LEU A 133 -7.47 12.63 -1.24
N ILE A 134 -8.35 11.80 -1.81
CA ILE A 134 -8.60 11.73 -3.26
C ILE A 134 -9.94 12.42 -3.53
N ASP A 135 -9.91 13.69 -3.93
CA ASP A 135 -11.10 14.55 -3.95
C ASP A 135 -12.25 13.95 -4.78
N THR A 136 -11.93 13.30 -5.91
CA THR A 136 -12.92 12.63 -6.77
C THR A 136 -13.57 11.44 -6.08
N VAL A 137 -12.81 10.66 -5.30
CA VAL A 137 -13.32 9.52 -4.53
C VAL A 137 -14.09 10.00 -3.31
N ALA A 138 -13.54 10.93 -2.54
CA ALA A 138 -14.21 11.53 -1.39
C ALA A 138 -15.58 12.11 -1.78
N SER A 139 -15.64 12.76 -2.94
CA SER A 139 -16.88 13.28 -3.51
C SER A 139 -17.93 12.20 -3.84
N LEU A 140 -17.52 10.98 -4.20
CA LEU A 140 -18.47 9.88 -4.47
C LEU A 140 -19.20 9.44 -3.19
N LYS A 141 -18.57 9.59 -2.01
CA LYS A 141 -19.13 9.10 -0.74
C LYS A 141 -20.56 9.57 -0.49
N THR A 142 -20.89 10.80 -0.88
CA THR A 142 -22.24 11.37 -0.69
C THR A 142 -23.13 11.29 -1.93
N ARG A 143 -22.59 11.50 -3.14
CA ARG A 143 -23.40 11.55 -4.36
C ARG A 143 -23.69 10.19 -4.99
N ASP A 144 -22.80 9.22 -4.80
CA ASP A 144 -22.90 7.87 -5.36
C ASP A 144 -22.13 6.88 -4.45
N PRO A 145 -22.74 6.50 -3.30
CA PRO A 145 -22.11 5.61 -2.33
C PRO A 145 -21.68 4.25 -2.91
N ALA A 146 -22.41 3.74 -3.90
CA ALA A 146 -22.08 2.47 -4.56
C ALA A 146 -20.77 2.58 -5.36
N SER A 147 -20.61 3.67 -6.11
CA SER A 147 -19.36 3.94 -6.82
C SER A 147 -18.20 4.32 -5.90
N TYR A 148 -18.48 4.95 -4.76
CA TYR A 148 -17.47 5.15 -3.71
C TYR A 148 -16.92 3.81 -3.21
N GLU A 149 -17.80 2.87 -2.85
CA GLU A 149 -17.37 1.52 -2.44
C GLU A 149 -16.61 0.82 -3.56
N ALA A 150 -17.07 0.90 -4.82
CA ALA A 150 -16.35 0.35 -5.96
C ALA A 150 -14.94 0.94 -6.13
N ALA A 151 -14.76 2.24 -5.89
CA ALA A 151 -13.45 2.89 -5.89
C ALA A 151 -12.54 2.37 -4.76
N LEU A 152 -13.05 2.17 -3.55
CA LEU A 152 -12.29 1.56 -2.45
C LEU A 152 -11.87 0.13 -2.77
N LEU A 153 -12.73 -0.64 -3.44
CA LEU A 153 -12.43 -2.01 -3.88
C LEU A 153 -11.33 -2.06 -4.95
N VAL A 154 -11.15 -1.01 -5.75
CA VAL A 154 -9.99 -0.88 -6.66
C VAL A 154 -8.70 -0.71 -5.86
N ILE A 155 -8.68 0.20 -4.88
CA ILE A 155 -7.51 0.43 -4.01
C ILE A 155 -7.17 -0.86 -3.23
N ALA A 156 -8.17 -1.55 -2.68
CA ALA A 156 -7.97 -2.83 -2.00
C ALA A 156 -7.48 -3.93 -2.95
N GLY A 157 -7.87 -3.89 -4.23
CA GLY A 157 -7.34 -4.79 -5.25
C GLY A 157 -5.82 -4.67 -5.36
N ASN A 158 -5.33 -3.44 -5.51
CA ASN A 158 -3.90 -3.16 -5.55
C ASN A 158 -3.17 -3.59 -4.28
N VAL A 159 -3.71 -3.33 -3.09
CA VAL A 159 -3.12 -3.81 -1.81
C VAL A 159 -2.93 -5.33 -1.82
N LEU A 160 -3.94 -6.06 -2.30
CA LEU A 160 -3.92 -7.52 -2.35
C LEU A 160 -2.94 -8.07 -3.38
N GLY A 161 -2.93 -7.58 -4.62
CA GLY A 161 -2.00 -8.11 -5.63
C GLY A 161 -0.56 -7.61 -5.47
N GLN A 162 -0.30 -6.67 -4.56
CA GLN A 162 1.07 -6.29 -4.21
C GLN A 162 1.64 -7.10 -3.05
N SER A 163 0.81 -7.59 -2.13
CA SER A 163 1.33 -8.14 -0.87
C SER A 163 0.37 -8.98 -0.07
N SER A 164 -0.81 -9.35 -0.58
CA SER A 164 -1.82 -10.07 0.22
C SER A 164 -2.28 -9.31 1.47
N ARG A 165 -2.09 -7.96 1.54
CA ARG A 165 -2.25 -7.13 2.76
C ARG A 165 -1.15 -7.35 3.82
N ILE A 166 -0.15 -8.17 3.52
CA ILE A 166 0.89 -8.60 4.45
C ILE A 166 2.10 -7.67 4.37
N PHE A 167 2.73 -7.39 5.50
CA PHE A 167 3.98 -6.63 5.56
C PHE A 167 5.18 -7.57 5.75
N PRO A 168 5.99 -7.84 4.70
CA PRO A 168 7.13 -8.75 4.80
C PRO A 168 8.29 -8.11 5.58
N LEU A 169 8.41 -8.46 6.85
CA LEU A 169 9.43 -7.93 7.75
C LEU A 169 10.83 -8.38 7.36
N THR A 170 11.01 -9.64 6.98
CA THR A 170 12.29 -10.16 6.47
C THR A 170 12.11 -11.51 5.79
N GLY A 171 13.04 -11.92 4.94
CA GLY A 171 13.07 -13.24 4.31
C GLY A 171 12.80 -13.17 2.81
N GLN A 172 12.24 -14.23 2.24
CA GLN A 172 12.13 -14.40 0.80
C GLN A 172 10.74 -14.84 0.36
N VAL A 173 10.26 -14.25 -0.74
CA VAL A 173 8.98 -14.59 -1.39
C VAL A 173 9.24 -14.80 -2.87
N ASP A 174 8.65 -15.85 -3.44
CA ASP A 174 8.67 -16.10 -4.90
C ASP A 174 7.34 -15.64 -5.52
N GLU A 175 7.43 -14.65 -6.40
CA GLU A 175 6.29 -14.12 -7.17
C GLU A 175 6.50 -14.33 -8.69
N GLY A 176 7.17 -15.43 -9.07
CA GLY A 176 7.74 -15.64 -10.41
C GLY A 176 9.18 -15.12 -10.53
N THR A 177 9.68 -14.51 -9.46
CA THR A 177 11.06 -14.13 -9.19
C THR A 177 11.23 -14.09 -7.68
N VAL A 178 12.38 -14.54 -7.16
CA VAL A 178 12.65 -14.54 -5.72
C VAL A 178 13.03 -13.13 -5.26
N TYR A 179 12.17 -12.53 -4.45
CA TYR A 179 12.40 -11.25 -3.79
C TYR A 179 12.88 -11.47 -2.36
N THR A 180 13.98 -10.82 -1.99
CA THR A 180 14.47 -10.81 -0.60
C THR A 180 14.04 -9.51 0.08
N PHE A 181 13.37 -9.60 1.22
CA PHE A 181 12.82 -8.47 1.97
C PHE A 181 13.62 -8.15 3.23
N GLU A 182 13.63 -6.87 3.56
CA GLU A 182 14.11 -6.29 4.81
C GLU A 182 13.19 -5.12 5.17
N LYS A 183 12.53 -5.21 6.33
CA LYS A 183 11.66 -4.16 6.88
C LYS A 183 10.59 -3.69 5.90
N GLY A 184 10.01 -4.62 5.14
CA GLY A 184 8.98 -4.33 4.14
C GLY A 184 9.49 -3.81 2.80
N VAL A 185 10.80 -3.80 2.58
CA VAL A 185 11.42 -3.33 1.33
C VAL A 185 12.26 -4.43 0.71
N THR A 186 12.15 -4.63 -0.60
CA THR A 186 13.01 -5.56 -1.33
C THR A 186 14.48 -5.10 -1.28
N LYS A 187 15.42 -5.95 -0.88
CA LYS A 187 16.86 -5.61 -0.80
C LYS A 187 17.52 -5.45 -2.17
N THR A 188 17.05 -6.19 -3.17
CA THR A 188 17.62 -6.24 -4.52
C THR A 188 16.98 -5.25 -5.49
N CYS A 189 16.13 -4.33 -5.01
CA CYS A 189 15.54 -3.32 -5.86
C CYS A 189 16.63 -2.37 -6.39
N THR A 190 16.69 -2.26 -7.72
CA THR A 190 17.55 -1.32 -8.44
C THR A 190 16.79 -0.04 -8.81
N THR A 191 15.49 -0.16 -9.03
CA THR A 191 14.53 0.95 -9.16
C THR A 191 13.29 0.63 -8.34
N GLY A 192 12.52 1.66 -7.95
CA GLY A 192 11.19 1.46 -7.35
C GLY A 192 11.19 0.61 -6.07
N CYS A 193 12.08 0.88 -5.12
CA CYS A 193 12.03 0.19 -3.82
C CYS A 193 10.82 0.65 -3.02
N PHE A 194 9.72 -0.08 -3.14
CA PHE A 194 8.48 0.28 -2.48
C PHE A 194 8.43 -0.23 -1.04
N CYS A 195 7.75 0.55 -0.19
CA CYS A 195 7.19 0.07 1.06
C CYS A 195 6.07 -0.92 0.74
N ARG A 196 6.25 -2.20 1.04
CA ARG A 196 5.21 -3.23 0.85
C ARG A 196 4.01 -2.97 1.77
N ILE A 197 2.87 -3.57 1.42
CA ILE A 197 1.47 -3.32 1.81
C ILE A 197 0.68 -2.44 0.84
N ASN A 198 1.23 -1.31 0.40
CA ASN A 198 0.52 -0.35 -0.45
C ASN A 198 1.39 0.25 -1.57
N SER A 199 2.58 -0.31 -1.74
CA SER A 199 3.55 0.04 -2.77
C SER A 199 3.85 1.55 -2.85
N THR A 200 4.08 2.16 -1.68
CA THR A 200 4.50 3.56 -1.60
C THR A 200 5.98 3.68 -1.91
N SER A 201 6.37 4.56 -2.83
CA SER A 201 7.79 4.85 -3.08
C SER A 201 8.27 6.03 -2.23
N ARG A 202 9.59 6.19 -2.18
CA ARG A 202 10.26 7.34 -1.55
C ARG A 202 9.81 8.66 -2.17
N GLN A 203 9.68 8.70 -3.49
CA GLN A 203 9.24 9.87 -4.24
C GLN A 203 7.81 10.25 -3.84
N MET A 204 6.91 9.25 -3.75
CA MET A 204 5.54 9.50 -3.31
C MET A 204 5.51 10.02 -1.87
N TRP A 205 6.30 9.41 -0.98
CA TRP A 205 6.43 9.87 0.39
C TRP A 205 6.99 11.29 0.50
N CYS A 206 8.10 11.59 -0.17
CA CYS A 206 8.76 12.89 -0.05
C CYS A 206 7.95 14.02 -0.68
N SER A 207 7.27 13.77 -1.80
CA SER A 207 6.32 14.73 -2.38
C SER A 207 5.14 15.01 -1.42
N TYR A 208 4.58 13.96 -0.81
CA TYR A 208 3.55 14.10 0.22
C TYR A 208 4.05 14.86 1.45
N ALA A 209 5.22 14.50 1.98
CA ALA A 209 5.80 15.14 3.15
C ALA A 209 6.11 16.62 2.88
N ALA A 210 6.56 16.97 1.68
CA ALA A 210 6.76 18.36 1.31
C ALA A 210 5.44 19.14 1.28
N ALA A 211 4.42 18.60 0.63
CA ALA A 211 3.13 19.26 0.48
C ALA A 211 2.33 19.37 1.80
N VAL A 212 2.41 18.36 2.67
CA VAL A 212 1.51 18.24 3.83
C VAL A 212 2.21 18.48 5.16
N ARG A 213 3.54 18.30 5.22
CA ARG A 213 4.33 18.43 6.46
C ARG A 213 5.34 19.56 6.38
N GLY A 214 5.43 20.27 5.25
CA GLY A 214 6.39 21.36 5.04
C GLY A 214 7.85 20.90 5.00
N GLU A 215 8.10 19.61 4.76
CA GLU A 215 9.47 19.12 4.55
C GLU A 215 10.03 19.64 3.22
N VAL A 216 11.35 19.72 3.08
CA VAL A 216 11.97 20.00 1.77
C VAL A 216 12.10 18.66 1.03
N GLU A 217 11.48 18.54 -0.15
CA GLU A 217 11.44 17.28 -0.90
C GLU A 217 12.85 16.75 -1.22
N ALA A 218 13.77 17.64 -1.61
CA ALA A 218 15.16 17.29 -1.89
C ALA A 218 15.89 16.72 -0.66
N ASP A 219 15.68 17.28 0.53
CA ASP A 219 16.29 16.81 1.77
C ASP A 219 15.70 15.45 2.18
N CYS A 220 14.38 15.27 2.01
CA CYS A 220 13.72 14.00 2.22
C CYS A 220 14.28 12.91 1.30
N LEU A 221 14.46 13.20 0.01
CA LEU A 221 15.03 12.27 -0.96
C LEU A 221 16.51 11.99 -0.67
N SER A 222 17.28 12.99 -0.22
CA SER A 222 18.67 12.82 0.19
C SER A 222 18.79 11.84 1.37
N ARG A 223 17.90 11.95 2.37
CA ARG A 223 17.85 11.05 3.53
C ARG A 223 17.52 9.60 3.15
N PHE A 224 16.61 9.38 2.21
CA PHE A 224 16.14 8.04 1.86
C PHE A 224 16.81 7.43 0.62
N GLY A 225 17.59 8.21 -0.13
CA GLY A 225 18.07 7.84 -1.45
C GLY A 225 16.95 7.88 -2.50
N THR A 226 17.32 7.65 -3.76
CA THR A 226 16.42 7.88 -4.91
C THR A 226 16.08 6.61 -5.70
N GLN A 227 16.94 5.59 -5.74
CA GLN A 227 16.75 4.45 -6.66
C GLN A 227 16.83 3.10 -5.95
N THR A 228 17.97 2.78 -5.35
CA THR A 228 18.28 1.46 -4.79
C THR A 228 17.81 1.32 -3.34
N PHE A 229 17.90 0.11 -2.79
CA PHE A 229 17.67 -0.14 -1.36
C PHE A 229 18.56 0.78 -0.49
N THR A 230 17.99 1.26 0.62
CA THR A 230 18.70 2.03 1.64
C THR A 230 18.16 1.64 3.01
N ALA A 231 19.04 1.55 4.01
CA ALA A 231 18.62 1.24 5.38
C ALA A 231 17.63 2.28 5.92
N SER A 232 17.87 3.57 5.66
CA SER A 232 17.00 4.66 6.10
C SER A 232 15.57 4.55 5.55
N TRP A 233 15.39 4.09 4.31
CA TRP A 233 14.06 3.86 3.76
C TRP A 233 13.38 2.64 4.37
N ALA A 234 14.14 1.56 4.57
CA ALA A 234 13.65 0.35 5.21
C ALA A 234 13.23 0.62 6.67
N ASP A 235 14.01 1.40 7.41
CA ASP A 235 13.72 1.85 8.77
C ASP A 235 12.47 2.72 8.82
N PHE A 236 12.34 3.67 7.89
CA PHE A 236 11.12 4.47 7.75
C PHE A 236 9.90 3.59 7.50
N CYS A 237 10.01 2.60 6.61
CA CYS A 237 8.93 1.67 6.31
C CYS A 237 8.48 0.89 7.54
N LEU A 238 9.41 0.30 8.29
CA LEU A 238 9.11 -0.38 9.55
C LEU A 238 8.46 0.57 10.54
N ALA A 239 9.07 1.73 10.79
CA ALA A 239 8.59 2.71 11.77
C ALA A 239 7.16 3.18 11.45
N ASN A 240 6.85 3.45 10.18
CA ASN A 240 5.51 3.81 9.76
C ASN A 240 4.50 2.68 10.04
N HIS A 241 4.84 1.42 9.73
CA HIS A 241 3.93 0.30 9.96
C HIS A 241 3.70 0.02 11.44
N VAL A 242 4.76 0.15 12.25
CA VAL A 242 4.67 0.08 13.71
C VAL A 242 3.76 1.20 14.25
N ALA A 243 3.93 2.43 13.76
CA ALA A 243 3.11 3.56 14.20
C ALA A 243 1.64 3.47 13.75
N ALA A 244 1.38 2.85 12.60
CA ALA A 244 0.05 2.67 12.03
C ALA A 244 -0.71 1.48 12.64
N TRP A 245 -0.01 0.49 13.18
CA TRP A 245 -0.63 -0.76 13.67
C TRP A 245 -1.80 -0.57 14.65
N PRO A 246 -1.70 0.33 15.65
CA PRO A 246 -2.81 0.56 16.57
C PRO A 246 -3.79 1.63 16.08
N LYS A 247 -3.62 2.21 14.88
CA LYS A 247 -4.37 3.40 14.42
C LYS A 247 -5.19 3.12 13.17
N ASN A 248 -6.28 3.85 12.99
CA ASN A 248 -7.10 3.82 11.77
C ASN A 248 -6.49 4.60 10.60
N ARG A 249 -5.27 5.13 10.76
CA ARG A 249 -4.53 5.88 9.73
C ARG A 249 -3.16 5.27 9.48
N ASN A 250 -2.71 5.37 8.24
CA ASN A 250 -1.37 4.96 7.82
C ASN A 250 -0.81 6.01 6.84
N GLU A 251 0.32 6.63 7.18
CA GLU A 251 0.84 7.78 6.44
C GLU A 251 1.37 7.38 5.05
N THR A 252 1.83 6.15 4.86
CA THR A 252 2.18 5.69 3.50
C THR A 252 0.93 5.52 2.63
N PHE A 253 -0.22 5.12 3.19
CA PHE A 253 -1.49 5.10 2.45
C PHE A 253 -1.93 6.52 2.07
N ARG A 254 -1.80 7.47 2.99
CA ARG A 254 -2.08 8.88 2.73
C ARG A 254 -1.17 9.47 1.66
N ALA A 255 0.13 9.16 1.69
CA ALA A 255 1.07 9.57 0.65
C ALA A 255 0.71 9.01 -0.73
N ARG A 256 0.34 7.71 -0.81
CA ARG A 256 -0.12 7.10 -2.05
C ARG A 256 -1.41 7.75 -2.57
N ALA A 257 -2.36 8.04 -1.68
CA ALA A 257 -3.60 8.73 -2.02
C ALA A 257 -3.37 10.17 -2.49
N TYR A 258 -2.45 10.91 -1.86
CA TYR A 258 -2.06 12.24 -2.31
C TYR A 258 -1.58 12.25 -3.76
N VAL A 259 -0.66 11.34 -4.12
CA VAL A 259 -0.15 11.23 -5.49
C VAL A 259 -1.22 10.76 -6.49
N ALA A 260 -2.14 9.90 -6.05
CA ALA A 260 -3.31 9.57 -6.87
C ALA A 260 -4.19 10.80 -7.11
N ASN A 261 -4.41 11.63 -6.09
CA ASN A 261 -5.20 12.85 -6.19
C ASN A 261 -4.56 13.88 -7.12
N THR A 262 -3.24 14.09 -7.04
CA THR A 262 -2.53 15.02 -7.96
C THR A 262 -2.69 14.59 -9.41
N THR A 263 -2.65 13.28 -9.68
CA THR A 263 -2.88 12.71 -11.01
C THR A 263 -4.33 12.90 -11.46
N LEU A 264 -5.30 12.61 -10.58
CA LEU A 264 -6.73 12.69 -10.89
C LEU A 264 -7.23 14.11 -11.06
N LYS A 265 -6.67 15.08 -10.32
CA LYS A 265 -7.04 16.51 -10.42
C LYS A 265 -6.82 17.09 -11.81
N VAL A 266 -5.78 16.64 -12.51
CA VAL A 266 -5.51 17.05 -13.90
C VAL A 266 -6.62 16.54 -14.84
N ARG A 267 -7.12 15.32 -14.60
CA ARG A 267 -8.17 14.69 -15.42
C ARG A 267 -9.58 15.14 -15.05
N PHE A 268 -9.82 15.43 -13.78
CA PHE A 268 -11.12 15.75 -13.21
C PHE A 268 -11.02 17.04 -12.37
N PRO A 269 -10.91 18.21 -13.02
CA PRO A 269 -10.73 19.50 -12.33
C PRO A 269 -11.93 19.90 -11.46
N THR A 270 -13.11 19.32 -11.74
CA THR A 270 -14.31 19.48 -10.90
C THR A 270 -14.70 18.12 -10.31
N PRO A 271 -14.10 17.71 -9.18
CA PRO A 271 -14.35 16.39 -8.59
C PRO A 271 -15.83 16.08 -8.39
N ALA A 272 -16.61 17.06 -7.95
CA ALA A 272 -18.04 16.94 -7.64
C ALA A 272 -18.94 16.54 -8.82
N THR A 273 -18.49 16.74 -10.06
CA THR A 273 -19.27 16.45 -11.28
C THR A 273 -18.61 15.37 -12.14
N ALA A 274 -17.44 14.84 -11.76
CA ALA A 274 -16.76 13.78 -12.49
C ALA A 274 -17.63 12.52 -12.54
N ALA A 275 -17.80 11.92 -13.72
CA ALA A 275 -18.58 10.69 -13.88
C ALA A 275 -17.92 9.54 -13.12
N ALA A 276 -18.70 8.82 -12.31
CA ALA A 276 -18.18 7.80 -11.41
C ALA A 276 -17.43 6.68 -12.16
N ALA A 277 -17.95 6.25 -13.31
CA ALA A 277 -17.32 5.23 -14.14
C ALA A 277 -15.91 5.66 -14.63
N ASP A 278 -15.74 6.93 -15.00
CA ASP A 278 -14.46 7.45 -15.46
C ASP A 278 -13.45 7.57 -14.32
N VAL A 279 -13.91 7.97 -13.12
CA VAL A 279 -13.07 7.99 -11.91
C VAL A 279 -12.58 6.58 -11.58
N ILE A 280 -13.47 5.59 -11.58
CA ILE A 280 -13.10 4.18 -11.32
C ILE A 280 -12.14 3.66 -12.38
N ALA A 281 -12.37 3.98 -13.66
CA ALA A 281 -11.46 3.59 -14.74
C ALA A 281 -10.06 4.20 -14.56
N ALA A 282 -9.97 5.48 -14.20
CA ALA A 282 -8.72 6.15 -13.92
C ALA A 282 -8.01 5.56 -12.70
N LEU A 283 -8.75 5.24 -11.63
CA LEU A 283 -8.20 4.58 -10.45
C LEU A 283 -7.60 3.22 -10.78
N LYS A 284 -8.21 2.42 -11.66
CA LYS A 284 -7.64 1.12 -12.07
C LYS A 284 -6.29 1.27 -12.78
N THR A 285 -6.02 2.40 -13.43
CA THR A 285 -4.71 2.72 -14.01
C THR A 285 -3.70 3.12 -12.93
N ILE A 286 -4.13 3.86 -11.91
CA ILE A 286 -3.26 4.34 -10.82
C ILE A 286 -2.97 3.25 -9.77
N PHE A 287 -3.96 2.39 -9.54
CA PHE A 287 -3.97 1.26 -8.59
C PHE A 287 -4.25 -0.02 -9.38
N PRO A 288 -3.27 -0.51 -10.17
CA PRO A 288 -3.42 -1.77 -10.87
C PRO A 288 -3.60 -2.91 -9.84
N PRO A 289 -4.47 -3.89 -10.12
CA PRO A 289 -4.67 -5.02 -9.23
C PRO A 289 -3.38 -5.79 -8.97
#